data_AF-A0A5M8PKG4-F1
#
_entry.id   AF-A0A5M8PKG4-F1
#
_cell.length_a   1.000
_cell.length_b   1.000
_cell.length_c   1.000
_cell.angle_alpha   90.00
_cell.angle_beta   90.00
_cell.angle_gamma   90.00
#
_symmetry.space_group_name_H-M   'P 1'
#
loop_
_entity.id
_entity.type
_entity.pdbx_description
1 polymer ?
#
loop_
_entity_poly.entity_id
_entity_poly.type
_entity_poly.pdbx_seq_one_letter_code
_entity_poly.pdbx_strand_id
1 'polypeptide(L)'
;MRFLCLHGAGTNSLVLETQTAALRYEMDHHHTFDFVEGTIPVPIAPEIKAYYPETDSYFNYFDWSPGTMRRALDQLESFIALEGPYDGVIGYSHGGALAATFLIKHSRLHPGAPPPFKCAIFLSGGIPMDPDALEKDEVRPLDGARDGALLTLPTANIWGRNDQLWPGTSEVLSGLCEEGARSVFVHDEGHDVPSARAKDAVLAHHLKPYFPFEPPFISIRDSCPVMTAVGLNSGTRESNQNHQPQSTQRALLQRPPTSFYQVTNGVVDIRMPRPLWHRMSQENR
;
A
#
# COMPACT_ATOMS: atom_id res chain seq x y z
N MET A 1 -5.36 8.91 -0.43
CA MET A 1 -4.95 7.90 0.60
C MET A 1 -3.64 7.26 0.20
N ARG A 2 -2.83 6.86 1.17
CA ARG A 2 -1.56 6.15 0.96
C ARG A 2 -1.73 4.66 1.21
N PHE A 3 -1.45 3.84 0.20
CA PHE A 3 -1.58 2.39 0.25
C PHE A 3 -0.22 1.71 0.37
N LEU A 4 -0.15 0.74 1.28
CA LEU A 4 0.94 -0.23 1.35
C LEU A 4 0.60 -1.42 0.44
N CYS A 5 1.49 -1.79 -0.49
CA CYS A 5 1.24 -2.83 -1.48
C CYS A 5 2.19 -4.03 -1.31
N LEU A 6 1.62 -5.23 -1.18
CA LEU A 6 2.33 -6.49 -0.94
C LEU A 6 2.13 -7.48 -2.10
N HIS A 7 3.24 -7.97 -2.67
CA HIS A 7 3.28 -8.78 -3.89
C HIS A 7 2.98 -10.28 -3.67
N GLY A 8 2.84 -11.02 -4.77
CA GLY A 8 2.57 -12.46 -4.76
C GLY A 8 3.81 -13.30 -4.48
N ALA A 9 3.65 -14.61 -4.36
CA ALA A 9 4.79 -15.51 -4.23
C ALA A 9 5.56 -15.59 -5.54
N GLY A 10 6.90 -15.60 -5.49
CA GLY A 10 7.72 -15.70 -6.70
C GLY A 10 7.60 -14.50 -7.64
N THR A 11 7.12 -13.37 -7.14
CA THR A 11 7.06 -12.09 -7.86
C THR A 11 7.98 -11.05 -7.19
N ASN A 12 7.85 -9.77 -7.53
CA ASN A 12 8.52 -8.68 -6.83
C ASN A 12 7.67 -7.40 -6.85
N SER A 13 8.15 -6.33 -6.21
CA SER A 13 7.44 -5.04 -6.12
C SER A 13 7.11 -4.45 -7.49
N LEU A 14 8.04 -4.54 -8.45
CA LEU A 14 7.87 -4.02 -9.81
C LEU A 14 6.78 -4.78 -10.58
N VAL A 15 6.72 -6.10 -10.42
CA VAL A 15 5.67 -6.93 -11.01
C VAL A 15 4.31 -6.50 -10.48
N LEU A 16 4.15 -6.36 -9.16
CA LEU A 16 2.87 -5.92 -8.59
C LEU A 16 2.51 -4.49 -9.03
N GLU A 17 3.48 -3.58 -9.07
CA GLU A 17 3.26 -2.21 -9.55
C GLU A 17 2.72 -2.20 -10.98
N THR A 18 3.26 -3.07 -11.84
CA THR A 18 2.83 -3.25 -13.22
C THR A 18 1.44 -3.85 -13.29
N GLN A 19 1.19 -4.95 -12.58
CA GLN A 19 -0.08 -5.67 -12.56
C GLN A 19 -1.25 -4.79 -12.06
N THR A 20 -0.98 -3.95 -11.06
CA THR A 20 -2.00 -3.06 -10.47
C THR A 20 -2.21 -1.75 -11.23
N ALA A 21 -1.47 -1.48 -12.32
CA ALA A 21 -1.52 -0.20 -13.01
C ALA A 21 -2.94 0.22 -13.45
N ALA A 22 -3.74 -0.73 -13.97
CA ALA A 22 -5.13 -0.47 -14.36
C ALA A 22 -6.02 -0.13 -13.16
N LEU A 23 -5.91 -0.90 -12.07
CA LEU A 23 -6.62 -0.64 -10.82
C LEU A 23 -6.26 0.73 -10.26
N ARG A 24 -4.97 1.06 -10.20
CA ARG A 24 -4.47 2.35 -9.71
C ARG A 24 -4.89 3.53 -10.58
N TYR A 25 -5.13 3.32 -11.87
CA TYR A 25 -5.63 4.37 -12.77
C TYR A 25 -7.10 4.70 -12.50
N GLU A 26 -7.92 3.68 -12.22
CA GLU A 26 -9.34 3.85 -11.86
C GLU A 26 -9.51 4.38 -10.43
N MET A 27 -8.58 4.04 -9.53
CA MET A 27 -8.45 4.71 -8.25
C MET A 27 -8.06 6.17 -8.49
N ASP A 28 -8.80 7.10 -7.91
CA ASP A 28 -8.60 8.53 -8.08
C ASP A 28 -7.13 8.98 -7.93
N HIS A 29 -6.71 10.02 -8.65
CA HIS A 29 -5.30 10.42 -8.75
C HIS A 29 -4.70 10.98 -7.44
N HIS A 30 -5.49 11.12 -6.39
CA HIS A 30 -5.05 11.54 -5.06
C HIS A 30 -4.54 10.38 -4.18
N HIS A 31 -4.45 9.16 -4.73
CA HIS A 31 -3.86 8.01 -4.05
C HIS A 31 -2.36 7.85 -4.33
N THR A 32 -1.61 7.41 -3.33
CA THR A 32 -0.20 7.02 -3.46
C THR A 32 -0.03 5.55 -3.05
N PHE A 33 0.97 4.88 -3.62
CA PHE A 33 1.15 3.44 -3.49
C PHE A 33 2.63 3.14 -3.25
N ASP A 34 2.94 2.54 -2.10
CA ASP A 34 4.29 2.12 -1.75
C ASP A 34 4.37 0.60 -1.82
N PHE A 35 5.22 0.08 -2.70
CA PHE A 35 5.39 -1.35 -2.95
C PHE A 35 6.56 -1.87 -2.12
N VAL A 36 6.32 -2.93 -1.34
CA VAL A 36 7.32 -3.49 -0.43
C VAL A 36 7.79 -4.86 -0.90
N GLU A 37 9.11 -5.03 -0.91
CA GLU A 37 9.76 -6.24 -1.38
C GLU A 37 9.84 -7.32 -0.28
N GLY A 38 9.64 -8.58 -0.68
CA GLY A 38 9.94 -9.73 0.16
C GLY A 38 11.43 -9.90 0.44
N THR A 39 11.77 -10.72 1.43
CA THR A 39 13.16 -10.88 1.88
C THR A 39 13.75 -12.26 1.59
N ILE A 40 12.94 -13.21 1.10
CA ILE A 40 13.36 -14.57 0.78
C ILE A 40 13.48 -14.71 -0.74
N PRO A 41 14.70 -14.80 -1.30
CA PRO A 41 14.87 -15.01 -2.74
C PRO A 41 14.31 -16.36 -3.17
N VAL A 42 13.57 -16.37 -4.27
CA VAL A 42 12.98 -17.56 -4.88
C VAL A 42 13.05 -17.47 -6.41
N PRO A 43 12.92 -18.59 -7.13
CA PRO A 43 12.69 -18.55 -8.57
C PRO A 43 11.40 -17.80 -8.91
N ILE A 44 11.36 -17.22 -10.10
CA ILE A 44 10.15 -16.63 -10.68
C ILE A 44 8.97 -17.62 -10.66
N ALA A 45 7.78 -17.10 -10.33
CA ALA A 45 6.56 -17.88 -10.35
C ALA A 45 6.25 -18.37 -11.79
N PRO A 46 5.94 -19.66 -12.00
CA PRO A 46 5.72 -20.22 -13.33
C PRO A 46 4.73 -19.45 -14.22
N GLU A 47 3.69 -18.89 -13.61
CA GLU A 47 2.61 -18.16 -14.24
C GLU A 47 3.04 -16.82 -14.87
N ILE A 48 4.13 -16.21 -14.39
CA ILE A 48 4.62 -14.93 -14.93
C ILE A 48 5.86 -15.07 -15.83
N LYS A 49 6.38 -16.30 -16.01
CA LYS A 49 7.57 -16.59 -16.84
C LYS A 49 7.48 -16.14 -18.29
N ALA A 50 6.27 -16.07 -18.84
CA ALA A 50 6.06 -15.61 -20.20
C ALA A 50 6.25 -14.09 -20.37
N TYR A 51 6.22 -13.33 -19.28
CA TYR A 51 6.19 -11.86 -19.29
C TYR A 51 7.43 -11.22 -18.68
N TYR A 52 8.12 -11.93 -17.77
CA TYR A 52 9.29 -11.41 -17.06
C TYR A 52 10.48 -12.37 -17.15
N PRO A 53 11.72 -11.86 -17.22
CA PRO A 53 12.89 -12.69 -17.43
C PRO A 53 13.27 -13.47 -16.16
N GLU A 54 13.68 -14.72 -16.32
CA GLU A 54 14.15 -15.56 -15.20
C GLU A 54 15.46 -15.05 -14.58
N THR A 55 16.17 -14.14 -15.24
CA THR A 55 17.43 -13.54 -14.76
C THR A 55 17.22 -12.46 -13.71
N ASP A 56 15.99 -11.97 -13.53
CA ASP A 56 15.66 -10.98 -12.51
C ASP A 56 15.53 -11.63 -11.13
N SER A 57 15.45 -10.80 -10.09
CA SER A 57 15.26 -11.26 -8.71
C SER A 57 13.77 -11.28 -8.34
N TYR A 58 13.36 -12.36 -7.68
CA TYR A 58 12.01 -12.60 -7.21
C TYR A 58 12.03 -13.06 -5.76
N PHE A 59 10.96 -12.75 -5.04
CA PHE A 59 10.95 -12.86 -3.60
C PHE A 59 9.65 -13.43 -3.06
N ASN A 60 9.78 -13.96 -1.85
CA ASN A 60 8.70 -14.33 -0.96
C ASN A 60 8.86 -13.54 0.36
N TYR A 61 7.75 -13.28 1.03
CA TYR A 61 7.80 -12.75 2.40
C TYR A 61 8.14 -13.85 3.41
N PHE A 62 7.59 -15.06 3.22
CA PHE A 62 7.83 -16.24 4.04
C PHE A 62 7.81 -17.52 3.19
N ASP A 63 8.23 -18.64 3.79
CA ASP A 63 8.30 -19.97 3.15
C ASP A 63 7.32 -21.00 3.75
N TRP A 64 6.27 -20.50 4.41
CA TRP A 64 5.24 -21.28 5.11
C TRP A 64 5.75 -22.08 6.32
N SER A 65 6.99 -21.86 6.77
CA SER A 65 7.40 -22.28 8.11
C SER A 65 6.95 -21.28 9.17
N PRO A 66 6.60 -21.73 10.39
CA PRO A 66 6.17 -20.84 11.48
C PRO A 66 7.17 -19.72 11.77
N GLY A 67 8.47 -20.03 11.72
CA GLY A 67 9.54 -19.07 12.00
C GLY A 67 9.64 -17.95 10.96
N THR A 68 9.52 -18.26 9.66
CA THR A 68 9.58 -17.22 8.63
C THR A 68 8.31 -16.39 8.57
N MET A 69 7.14 -16.98 8.85
CA MET A 69 5.88 -16.24 8.94
C MET A 69 5.87 -15.26 10.09
N ARG A 70 6.31 -15.65 11.30
CA ARG A 70 6.48 -14.73 12.43
C ARG A 70 7.42 -13.59 12.08
N ARG A 71 8.59 -13.92 11.52
CA ARG A 71 9.56 -12.91 11.07
C ARG A 71 8.96 -11.94 10.05
N ALA A 72 8.18 -12.42 9.09
CA ALA A 72 7.53 -11.57 8.10
C ALA A 72 6.49 -10.62 8.73
N LEU A 73 5.73 -11.09 9.73
CA LEU A 73 4.80 -10.27 10.49
C LEU A 73 5.54 -9.17 11.27
N ASP A 74 6.63 -9.52 11.95
CA ASP A 74 7.43 -8.56 12.72
C ASP A 74 8.13 -7.53 11.80
N GLN A 75 8.59 -7.97 10.62
CA GLN A 75 9.15 -7.08 9.59
C GLN A 75 8.09 -6.11 9.06
N LEU A 76 6.87 -6.60 8.79
CA LEU A 76 5.77 -5.76 8.32
C LEU A 76 5.36 -4.74 9.38
N GLU A 77 5.23 -5.16 10.65
CA GLU A 77 4.95 -4.27 11.77
C GLU A 77 6.02 -3.16 11.89
N SER A 78 7.30 -3.55 11.86
CA SER A 78 8.43 -2.62 11.94
C SER A 78 8.42 -1.62 10.77
N PHE A 79 8.11 -2.08 9.56
CA PHE A 79 8.02 -1.22 8.38
C PHE A 79 6.88 -0.21 8.50
N ILE A 80 5.68 -0.65 8.92
CA ILE A 80 4.53 0.22 9.10
C ILE A 80 4.82 1.28 10.18
N ALA A 81 5.49 0.90 11.27
CA ALA A 81 5.88 1.83 12.33
C ALA A 81 6.90 2.88 11.86
N LEU A 82 7.81 2.52 10.95
CA LEU A 82 8.86 3.41 10.46
C LEU A 82 8.38 4.34 9.34
N GLU A 83 7.67 3.79 8.36
CA GLU A 83 7.34 4.48 7.10
C GLU A 83 5.89 4.98 7.04
N GLY A 84 5.06 4.60 8.02
CA GLY A 84 3.67 5.01 8.11
C GLY A 84 3.47 6.50 8.44
N PRO A 85 2.22 6.95 8.63
CA PRO A 85 1.00 6.15 8.56
C PRO A 85 0.61 5.78 7.12
N TYR A 86 -0.05 4.64 6.98
CA TYR A 86 -0.71 4.19 5.77
C TYR A 86 -2.23 4.19 5.99
N ASP A 87 -3.01 4.55 4.98
CA ASP A 87 -4.46 4.55 5.05
C ASP A 87 -5.05 3.18 4.70
N GLY A 88 -4.38 2.40 3.86
CA GLY A 88 -4.88 1.13 3.36
C GLY A 88 -3.76 0.16 3.02
N VAL A 89 -4.11 -1.12 2.90
CA VAL A 89 -3.21 -2.18 2.43
C VAL A 89 -3.80 -2.87 1.20
N ILE A 90 -2.96 -3.15 0.21
CA ILE A 90 -3.28 -3.97 -0.96
C ILE A 90 -2.40 -5.20 -0.91
N GLY A 91 -3.00 -6.39 -0.85
CA GLY A 91 -2.26 -7.65 -0.82
C GLY A 91 -2.67 -8.55 -1.97
N TYR A 92 -1.71 -8.93 -2.82
CA TYR A 92 -1.91 -9.92 -3.88
C TYR A 92 -1.48 -11.30 -3.40
N SER A 93 -2.37 -12.30 -3.50
CA SER A 93 -2.06 -13.71 -3.24
C SER A 93 -1.32 -13.91 -1.91
N HIS A 94 -0.04 -14.28 -1.96
CA HIS A 94 0.86 -14.39 -0.82
C HIS A 94 0.91 -13.14 0.08
N GLY A 95 0.98 -11.94 -0.52
CA GLY A 95 0.90 -10.67 0.20
C GLY A 95 -0.46 -10.43 0.85
N GLY A 96 -1.54 -10.97 0.26
CA GLY A 96 -2.89 -10.97 0.85
C GLY A 96 -2.94 -11.81 2.13
N ALA A 97 -2.37 -13.01 2.10
CA ALA A 97 -2.26 -13.88 3.29
C ALA A 97 -1.46 -13.20 4.40
N LEU A 98 -0.34 -12.53 4.06
CA LEU A 98 0.48 -11.78 5.02
C LEU A 98 -0.32 -10.63 5.66
N ALA A 99 -0.91 -9.76 4.84
CA ALA A 99 -1.66 -8.59 5.31
C ALA A 99 -2.83 -8.99 6.22
N ALA A 100 -3.59 -10.01 5.84
CA ALA A 100 -4.71 -10.50 6.64
C ALA A 100 -4.24 -11.13 7.95
N THR A 101 -3.19 -11.96 7.93
CA THR A 101 -2.60 -12.53 9.15
C THR A 101 -2.11 -11.44 10.10
N PHE A 102 -1.46 -10.40 9.57
CA PHE A 102 -1.02 -9.23 10.33
C PHE A 102 -2.19 -8.46 10.97
N LEU A 103 -3.25 -8.18 10.20
CA LEU A 103 -4.43 -7.49 10.70
C LEU A 103 -5.11 -8.27 11.84
N ILE A 104 -5.20 -9.60 11.71
CA ILE A 104 -5.75 -10.49 12.74
C ILE A 104 -4.86 -10.48 14.00
N LYS A 105 -3.53 -10.59 13.83
CA LYS A 105 -2.56 -10.49 14.94
C LYS A 105 -2.73 -9.15 15.68
N HIS A 106 -2.75 -8.05 14.94
CA HIS A 106 -2.90 -6.71 15.50
C HIS A 106 -4.21 -6.55 16.28
N SER A 107 -5.34 -7.00 15.73
CA SER A 107 -6.64 -6.92 16.42
C SER A 107 -6.67 -7.70 17.73
N ARG A 108 -5.97 -8.83 17.83
CA ARG A 108 -5.89 -9.65 19.05
C ARG A 108 -4.96 -9.04 20.10
N LEU A 109 -3.84 -8.45 19.67
CA LEU A 109 -2.88 -7.79 20.56
C LEU A 109 -3.39 -6.44 21.09
N HIS A 110 -4.25 -5.77 20.33
CA HIS A 110 -4.77 -4.44 20.67
C HIS A 110 -6.31 -4.43 20.70
N PRO A 111 -6.95 -5.17 21.62
CA PRO A 111 -8.40 -5.24 21.71
C PRO A 111 -8.98 -3.85 21.99
N GLY A 112 -9.90 -3.41 21.11
CA GLY A 112 -10.55 -2.10 21.20
C GLY A 112 -9.78 -0.92 20.60
N ALA A 113 -8.54 -1.13 20.12
CA ALA A 113 -7.83 -0.14 19.32
C ALA A 113 -8.34 -0.14 17.86
N PRO A 114 -8.30 1.00 17.15
CA PRO A 114 -8.58 1.00 15.72
C PRO A 114 -7.54 0.16 14.95
N PRO A 115 -7.93 -0.44 13.81
CA PRO A 115 -7.00 -1.13 12.94
C PRO A 115 -5.91 -0.18 12.42
N PRO A 116 -4.71 -0.70 12.06
CA PRO A 116 -3.61 0.13 11.57
C PRO A 116 -3.87 0.73 10.17
N PHE A 117 -4.92 0.24 9.49
CA PHE A 117 -5.39 0.72 8.20
C PHE A 117 -6.90 1.01 8.26
N LYS A 118 -7.37 1.96 7.46
CA LYS A 118 -8.80 2.27 7.26
C LYS A 118 -9.50 1.22 6.38
N CYS A 119 -8.75 0.49 5.56
CA CYS A 119 -9.29 -0.51 4.63
C CYS A 119 -8.22 -1.52 4.18
N ALA A 120 -8.67 -2.66 3.63
CA ALA A 120 -7.81 -3.62 2.94
C ALA A 120 -8.40 -4.04 1.58
N ILE A 121 -7.54 -4.21 0.58
CA ILE A 121 -7.89 -4.74 -0.75
C ILE A 121 -7.09 -6.02 -0.96
N PHE A 122 -7.79 -7.14 -1.13
CA PHE A 122 -7.21 -8.44 -1.38
C PHE A 122 -7.44 -8.83 -2.83
N LEU A 123 -6.35 -9.05 -3.56
CA LEU A 123 -6.35 -9.45 -4.96
C LEU A 123 -5.94 -10.92 -5.02
N SER A 124 -6.84 -11.80 -5.44
CA SER A 124 -6.65 -13.26 -5.45
C SER A 124 -5.99 -13.77 -4.17
N GLY A 125 -6.47 -13.27 -3.02
CA GLY A 125 -5.78 -13.33 -1.73
C GLY A 125 -5.64 -14.76 -1.19
N GLY A 126 -4.46 -15.06 -0.66
CA GLY A 126 -4.16 -16.37 -0.04
C GLY A 126 -4.77 -16.54 1.35
N ILE A 127 -4.79 -17.78 1.83
CA ILE A 127 -5.36 -18.14 3.13
C ILE A 127 -4.48 -17.58 4.27
N PRO A 128 -5.03 -16.80 5.21
CA PRO A 128 -4.32 -16.33 6.39
C PRO A 128 -3.99 -17.47 7.36
N MET A 129 -2.91 -17.31 8.13
CA MET A 129 -2.55 -18.23 9.20
C MET A 129 -3.01 -17.70 10.55
N ASP A 130 -3.28 -18.61 11.49
CA ASP A 130 -3.60 -18.23 12.86
C ASP A 130 -2.35 -17.72 13.59
N PRO A 131 -2.26 -16.43 13.94
CA PRO A 131 -1.07 -15.90 14.61
C PRO A 131 -0.80 -16.56 15.97
N ASP A 132 -1.84 -17.00 16.69
CA ASP A 132 -1.66 -17.65 18.01
C ASP A 132 -1.12 -19.08 17.87
N ALA A 133 -1.40 -19.75 16.74
CA ALA A 133 -0.81 -21.03 16.41
C ALA A 133 0.67 -20.86 16.00
N LEU A 134 0.98 -19.80 15.24
CA LEU A 134 2.35 -19.48 14.84
C LEU A 134 3.27 -19.27 16.05
N GLU A 135 2.78 -18.64 17.12
CA GLU A 135 3.53 -18.47 18.38
C GLU A 135 3.84 -19.81 19.09
N LYS A 136 3.10 -20.87 18.77
CA LYS A 136 3.32 -22.23 19.26
C LYS A 136 4.09 -23.10 18.27
N ASP A 137 4.69 -22.49 17.24
CA ASP A 137 5.36 -23.18 16.13
C ASP A 137 4.44 -24.13 15.34
N GLU A 138 3.15 -23.79 15.25
CA GLU A 138 2.14 -24.53 14.49
C GLU A 138 1.70 -23.74 13.25
N VAL A 139 1.50 -24.43 12.13
CA VAL A 139 0.89 -23.86 10.92
C VAL A 139 -0.58 -24.24 10.89
N ARG A 140 -1.46 -23.28 11.21
CA ARG A 140 -2.91 -23.47 11.17
C ARG A 140 -3.56 -22.46 10.22
N PRO A 141 -4.03 -22.89 9.04
CA PRO A 141 -4.84 -22.04 8.17
C PRO A 141 -6.16 -21.64 8.85
N LEU A 142 -6.51 -20.37 8.75
CA LEU A 142 -7.80 -19.85 9.18
C LEU A 142 -8.88 -20.10 8.12
N ASP A 143 -10.11 -20.28 8.58
CA ASP A 143 -11.27 -20.52 7.73
C ASP A 143 -12.50 -19.79 8.28
N GLY A 144 -13.10 -18.90 7.49
CA GLY A 144 -14.29 -18.15 7.89
C GLY A 144 -15.46 -19.02 8.34
N ALA A 145 -15.61 -20.23 7.80
CA ALA A 145 -16.66 -21.17 8.20
C ALA A 145 -16.46 -21.72 9.63
N ARG A 146 -15.22 -21.78 10.11
CA ARG A 146 -14.86 -22.33 11.43
C ARG A 146 -14.52 -21.26 12.45
N ASP A 147 -13.76 -20.26 12.01
CA ASP A 147 -13.15 -19.21 12.83
C ASP A 147 -14.03 -17.93 12.87
N GLY A 148 -15.01 -17.81 11.97
CA GLY A 148 -15.90 -16.65 11.86
C GLY A 148 -15.23 -15.42 11.26
N ALA A 149 -15.90 -14.27 11.35
CA ALA A 149 -15.33 -13.00 10.92
C ALA A 149 -14.26 -12.51 11.93
N LEU A 150 -13.05 -12.29 11.44
CA LEU A 150 -11.89 -11.81 12.22
C LEU A 150 -11.39 -10.44 11.73
N LEU A 151 -11.80 -10.00 10.54
CA LEU A 151 -11.44 -8.72 9.94
C LEU A 151 -12.67 -7.81 9.90
N THR A 152 -12.68 -6.78 10.75
CA THR A 152 -13.82 -5.87 10.92
C THR A 152 -13.71 -4.55 10.14
N LEU A 153 -12.51 -4.23 9.63
CA LEU A 153 -12.29 -3.07 8.76
C LEU A 153 -12.96 -3.29 7.38
N PRO A 154 -13.28 -2.21 6.64
CA PRO A 154 -13.70 -2.30 5.25
C PRO A 154 -12.74 -3.12 4.39
N THR A 155 -13.25 -4.13 3.69
CA THR A 155 -12.46 -4.98 2.80
C THR A 155 -13.06 -5.05 1.40
N ALA A 156 -12.19 -5.09 0.39
CA ALA A 156 -12.55 -5.48 -0.97
C ALA A 156 -11.80 -6.76 -1.34
N ASN A 157 -12.53 -7.82 -1.61
CA ASN A 157 -12.00 -9.12 -2.01
C ASN A 157 -12.26 -9.29 -3.50
N ILE A 158 -11.20 -9.36 -4.29
CA ILE A 158 -11.27 -9.38 -5.76
C ILE A 158 -10.51 -10.58 -6.27
N TRP A 159 -11.14 -11.48 -7.04
CA TRP A 159 -10.47 -12.67 -7.57
C TRP A 159 -11.07 -13.18 -8.88
N GLY A 160 -10.33 -14.05 -9.56
CA GLY A 160 -10.78 -14.70 -10.77
C GLY A 160 -11.57 -15.98 -10.51
N ARG A 161 -12.77 -16.11 -11.10
CA ARG A 161 -13.57 -17.34 -11.02
C ARG A 161 -12.91 -18.53 -11.70
N ASN A 162 -11.95 -18.29 -12.58
CA ASN A 162 -11.22 -19.31 -13.32
C ASN A 162 -9.82 -19.56 -12.73
N ASP A 163 -9.58 -19.16 -11.48
CA ASP A 163 -8.37 -19.53 -10.75
C ASP A 163 -8.29 -21.04 -10.52
N GLN A 164 -7.44 -21.70 -11.32
CA GLN A 164 -7.14 -23.14 -11.21
C GLN A 164 -5.86 -23.40 -10.41
N LEU A 165 -5.09 -22.35 -10.06
CA LEU A 165 -3.85 -22.49 -9.31
C LEU A 165 -4.14 -22.60 -7.81
N TRP A 166 -5.05 -21.76 -7.32
CA TRP A 166 -5.38 -21.63 -5.90
C TRP A 166 -6.90 -21.57 -5.64
N PRO A 167 -7.68 -22.57 -6.13
CA PRO A 167 -9.13 -22.55 -6.05
C PRO A 167 -9.63 -22.48 -4.60
N GLY A 168 -10.57 -21.57 -4.33
CA GLY A 168 -11.21 -21.45 -3.00
C GLY A 168 -10.45 -20.59 -1.99
N THR A 169 -9.19 -20.22 -2.26
CA THR A 169 -8.37 -19.49 -1.28
C THR A 169 -8.90 -18.08 -0.99
N SER A 170 -9.34 -17.38 -2.04
CA SER A 170 -9.94 -16.04 -1.92
C SER A 170 -11.29 -16.06 -1.22
N GLU A 171 -12.10 -17.10 -1.45
CA GLU A 171 -13.36 -17.33 -0.75
C GLU A 171 -13.14 -17.55 0.75
N VAL A 172 -12.13 -18.34 1.12
CA VAL A 172 -11.75 -18.58 2.52
C VAL A 172 -11.34 -17.27 3.21
N LEU A 173 -10.47 -16.48 2.56
CA LEU A 173 -10.06 -15.17 3.07
C LEU A 173 -11.25 -14.21 3.21
N SER A 174 -12.07 -14.14 2.16
CA SER A 174 -13.30 -13.34 2.14
C SER A 174 -14.20 -13.73 3.30
N GLY A 175 -14.37 -15.02 3.59
CA GLY A 175 -15.14 -15.56 4.71
C GLY A 175 -14.70 -15.06 6.10
N LEU A 176 -13.44 -14.65 6.25
CA LEU A 176 -12.90 -14.07 7.49
C LEU A 176 -13.19 -12.57 7.64
N CYS A 177 -13.74 -11.92 6.61
CA CYS A 177 -14.08 -10.51 6.63
C CYS A 177 -15.56 -10.29 7.01
N GLU A 178 -15.82 -9.30 7.86
CA GLU A 178 -17.15 -8.94 8.37
C GLU A 178 -18.13 -8.66 7.23
N GLU A 179 -19.28 -9.35 7.22
CA GLU A 179 -20.22 -9.34 6.09
C GLU A 179 -20.70 -7.93 5.72
N GLY A 180 -20.98 -7.09 6.72
CA GLY A 180 -21.43 -5.71 6.51
C GLY A 180 -20.34 -4.75 6.01
N ALA A 181 -19.07 -5.13 6.13
CA ALA A 181 -17.91 -4.32 5.73
C ALA A 181 -17.14 -4.93 4.54
N ARG A 182 -17.62 -6.05 3.99
CA ARG A 182 -16.96 -6.81 2.94
C ARG A 182 -17.62 -6.60 1.58
N SER A 183 -16.82 -6.17 0.61
CA SER A 183 -17.17 -6.20 -0.80
C SER A 183 -16.49 -7.37 -1.51
N VAL A 184 -17.19 -8.00 -2.45
CA VAL A 184 -16.72 -9.14 -3.24
C VAL A 184 -16.88 -8.82 -4.72
N PHE A 185 -15.81 -8.97 -5.49
CA PHE A 185 -15.80 -8.80 -6.93
C PHE A 185 -15.13 -10.00 -7.59
N VAL A 186 -15.84 -10.67 -8.48
CA VAL A 186 -15.33 -11.87 -9.15
C VAL A 186 -15.26 -11.62 -10.65
N HIS A 187 -14.09 -11.81 -11.25
CA HIS A 187 -13.87 -11.63 -12.70
C HIS A 187 -13.63 -12.95 -13.42
N ASP A 188 -13.65 -12.93 -14.77
CA ASP A 188 -13.51 -14.14 -15.60
C ASP A 188 -12.06 -14.61 -15.79
N GLU A 189 -11.07 -13.88 -15.29
CA GLU A 189 -9.64 -14.25 -15.38
C GLU A 189 -9.23 -15.33 -14.34
N GLY A 190 -7.94 -15.69 -14.32
CA GLY A 190 -7.39 -16.74 -13.46
C GLY A 190 -6.89 -16.21 -12.11
N HIS A 191 -5.75 -16.75 -11.64
CA HIS A 191 -5.03 -16.24 -10.48
C HIS A 191 -4.27 -14.96 -10.86
N ASP A 192 -5.02 -13.89 -11.10
CA ASP A 192 -4.49 -12.65 -11.66
C ASP A 192 -4.96 -11.44 -10.85
N VAL A 193 -4.25 -10.32 -11.01
CA VAL A 193 -4.79 -8.99 -10.69
C VAL A 193 -5.73 -8.60 -11.82
N PRO A 194 -6.97 -8.13 -11.55
CA PRO A 194 -7.94 -7.82 -12.60
C PRO A 194 -7.37 -6.87 -13.65
N SER A 195 -7.35 -7.31 -14.90
CA SER A 195 -6.93 -6.47 -16.01
C SER A 195 -7.97 -5.37 -16.31
N ALA A 196 -7.61 -4.38 -17.13
CA ALA A 196 -8.56 -3.37 -17.61
C ALA A 196 -9.78 -3.96 -18.37
N ARG A 197 -9.74 -5.24 -18.77
CA ARG A 197 -10.87 -5.94 -19.39
C ARG A 197 -11.90 -6.37 -18.35
N ALA A 198 -11.49 -6.62 -17.11
CA ALA A 198 -12.36 -6.90 -15.98
C ALA A 198 -12.98 -5.61 -15.41
N LYS A 199 -13.62 -4.82 -16.29
CA LYS A 199 -14.07 -3.45 -16.00
C LYS A 199 -14.81 -3.34 -14.67
N ASP A 200 -15.74 -4.24 -14.37
CA ASP A 200 -16.54 -4.19 -13.14
C ASP A 200 -15.70 -4.38 -11.85
N ALA A 201 -14.58 -5.12 -11.93
CA ALA A 201 -13.64 -5.30 -10.82
C ALA A 201 -12.64 -4.14 -10.68
N VAL A 202 -12.31 -3.46 -11.78
CA VAL A 202 -11.38 -2.30 -11.78
C VAL A 202 -12.11 -1.00 -11.45
N LEU A 203 -13.41 -0.93 -11.75
CA LEU A 203 -14.24 0.25 -11.59
C LEU A 203 -14.38 0.67 -10.10
N ALA A 204 -13.54 1.63 -9.71
CA ALA A 204 -13.46 2.19 -8.35
C ALA A 204 -14.77 2.82 -7.84
N HIS A 205 -15.81 2.98 -8.66
CA HIS A 205 -17.09 3.54 -8.23
C HIS A 205 -17.89 2.63 -7.29
N HIS A 206 -17.65 1.31 -7.30
CA HIS A 206 -18.20 0.38 -6.30
C HIS A 206 -17.42 0.35 -4.98
N LEU A 207 -16.19 0.82 -5.05
CA LEU A 207 -15.26 1.01 -3.96
C LEU A 207 -15.53 2.34 -3.21
N LYS A 208 -16.10 3.35 -3.89
CA LYS A 208 -16.42 4.70 -3.37
C LYS A 208 -17.19 4.79 -2.04
N PRO A 209 -18.16 3.91 -1.68
CA PRO A 209 -18.89 4.05 -0.42
C PRO A 209 -18.00 3.85 0.82
N TYR A 210 -16.87 3.16 0.65
CA TYR A 210 -15.96 2.76 1.73
C TYR A 210 -14.70 3.64 1.80
N PHE A 211 -14.58 4.60 0.88
CA PHE A 211 -13.56 5.64 0.87
C PHE A 211 -14.22 7.00 1.12
N PRO A 212 -14.73 7.27 2.33
CA PRO A 212 -15.35 8.56 2.61
C PRO A 212 -14.33 9.68 2.40
N PHE A 213 -14.59 10.48 1.37
CA PHE A 213 -14.10 11.85 1.32
C PHE A 213 -14.68 12.56 2.54
N GLU A 214 -13.84 13.02 3.46
CA GLU A 214 -14.26 14.12 4.32
C GLU A 214 -14.15 15.43 3.53
N PRO A 215 -15.25 16.19 3.41
CA PRO A 215 -15.14 17.62 3.54
C PRO A 215 -15.84 18.06 4.83
N PRO A 216 -15.26 19.06 5.49
CA PRO A 216 -15.99 20.31 5.45
C PRO A 216 -15.06 21.46 5.07
N PHE A 217 -15.11 21.89 3.80
CA PHE A 217 -14.94 23.32 3.55
C PHE A 217 -16.27 23.99 3.88
N ILE A 218 -16.33 24.61 5.05
CA ILE A 218 -17.32 25.64 5.34
C ILE A 218 -17.18 26.70 4.24
N SER A 219 -18.25 26.89 3.48
CA SER A 219 -18.40 28.03 2.58
C SER A 219 -18.42 29.30 3.42
N ILE A 220 -17.29 30.00 3.52
CA ILE A 220 -17.27 31.39 3.99
C ILE A 220 -17.59 32.27 2.79
N ARG A 221 -18.88 32.33 2.44
CA ARG A 221 -19.51 33.51 1.84
C ARG A 221 -20.95 33.58 2.33
N ASP A 222 -21.24 34.73 2.92
CA ASP A 222 -22.56 35.29 3.23
C ASP A 222 -23.24 34.84 4.52
N SER A 223 -22.85 35.48 5.63
CA SER A 223 -23.76 36.08 6.62
C SER A 223 -23.00 37.00 7.57
N CYS A 224 -23.03 38.31 7.31
CA CYS A 224 -22.75 39.37 8.31
C CYS A 224 -24.06 39.64 9.08
N PRO A 225 -24.06 39.97 10.39
CA PRO A 225 -23.90 41.38 10.81
C PRO A 225 -23.19 41.62 12.17
N VAL A 226 -22.37 42.69 12.19
CA VAL A 226 -22.15 43.72 13.23
C VAL A 226 -22.13 43.33 14.73
N MET A 227 -20.99 43.54 15.41
CA MET A 227 -20.86 44.49 16.54
C MET A 227 -19.40 44.71 16.99
N THR A 228 -19.07 45.98 17.17
CA THR A 228 -17.82 46.63 17.59
C THR A 228 -17.31 46.25 18.99
N ALA A 229 -15.99 46.32 19.17
CA ALA A 229 -15.38 46.86 20.39
C ALA A 229 -14.08 47.61 20.06
N VAL A 230 -13.94 48.76 20.73
CA VAL A 230 -13.02 49.89 20.56
C VAL A 230 -11.65 49.60 21.21
N GLY A 231 -10.57 50.18 20.65
CA GLY A 231 -9.24 50.16 21.28
C GLY A 231 -8.22 51.10 20.61
N LEU A 232 -8.24 52.35 21.02
CA LEU A 232 -7.41 53.54 20.67
C LEU A 232 -5.88 53.35 20.59
N ASN A 233 -5.25 53.95 19.56
CA ASN A 233 -4.20 55.00 19.62
C ASN A 233 -3.52 55.12 18.23
N SER A 234 -3.69 56.19 17.44
CA SER A 234 -3.24 57.60 17.54
C SER A 234 -1.73 57.82 17.27
N GLY A 235 -1.42 58.58 16.20
CA GLY A 235 -0.17 59.36 16.07
C GLY A 235 0.71 59.17 14.81
N THR A 236 0.44 59.98 13.75
CA THR A 236 1.36 60.84 12.92
C THR A 236 2.83 60.41 12.67
N ARG A 237 3.53 60.63 11.53
CA ARG A 237 3.45 61.51 10.34
C ARG A 237 4.65 61.18 9.40
N GLU A 238 4.53 61.52 8.11
CA GLU A 238 5.61 61.91 7.14
C GLU A 238 6.72 60.88 6.78
N SER A 239 7.38 60.81 5.62
CA SER A 239 7.23 61.31 4.24
C SER A 239 8.31 60.63 3.36
N ASN A 240 8.06 60.55 2.05
CA ASN A 240 9.01 60.54 0.91
C ASN A 240 9.99 59.37 0.58
N GLN A 241 9.78 58.91 -0.67
CA GLN A 241 10.74 58.68 -1.77
C GLN A 241 11.46 57.32 -1.98
N ASN A 242 11.25 56.85 -3.22
CA ASN A 242 12.19 56.17 -4.13
C ASN A 242 12.70 54.75 -3.83
N HIS A 243 12.13 53.75 -4.53
CA HIS A 243 12.73 53.10 -5.70
C HIS A 243 11.89 51.89 -6.17
N GLN A 244 11.84 51.71 -7.48
CA GLN A 244 11.14 50.64 -8.21
C GLN A 244 12.18 49.54 -8.62
N PRO A 245 11.79 48.45 -9.30
CA PRO A 245 11.54 47.12 -8.73
C PRO A 245 12.55 46.05 -9.19
N GLN A 246 12.67 44.93 -8.48
CA GLN A 246 13.19 43.69 -9.09
C GLN A 246 12.36 42.46 -8.71
N SER A 247 12.08 41.71 -9.76
CA SER A 247 11.25 40.52 -9.92
C SER A 247 11.74 39.31 -9.14
N THR A 248 10.87 38.72 -8.32
CA THR A 248 11.03 37.38 -7.76
C THR A 248 10.40 36.34 -8.69
N GLN A 249 11.24 35.65 -9.45
CA GLN A 249 10.85 34.45 -10.19
C GLN A 249 10.96 33.24 -9.27
N ARG A 250 9.82 32.58 -9.00
CA ARG A 250 9.70 31.33 -8.23
C ARG A 250 10.54 30.23 -8.89
N ALA A 251 11.56 29.75 -8.19
CA ALA A 251 12.22 28.49 -8.53
C ALA A 251 11.33 27.31 -8.07
N LEU A 252 10.92 26.49 -9.04
CA LEU A 252 10.31 25.18 -8.83
C LEU A 252 11.41 24.23 -8.31
N LEU A 253 11.31 23.82 -7.04
CA LEU A 253 12.10 22.70 -6.51
C LEU A 253 11.44 21.39 -6.94
N GLN A 254 11.93 20.81 -8.02
CA GLN A 254 11.69 19.40 -8.37
C GLN A 254 12.44 18.51 -7.37
N ARG A 255 11.74 17.58 -6.71
CA ARG A 255 12.35 16.54 -5.86
C ARG A 255 12.97 15.45 -6.77
N PRO A 256 14.16 14.91 -6.45
CA PRO A 256 14.76 13.84 -7.24
C PRO A 256 14.05 12.49 -7.02
N PRO A 257 14.21 11.52 -7.95
CA PRO A 257 13.54 10.23 -7.88
C PRO A 257 14.11 9.33 -6.77
N THR A 258 13.25 8.43 -6.31
CA THR A 258 13.38 7.42 -5.24
C THR A 258 14.66 6.58 -5.33
N SER A 259 15.37 6.47 -4.21
CA SER A 259 16.56 5.61 -4.04
C SER A 259 16.16 4.15 -3.77
N PHE A 260 16.81 3.21 -4.48
CA PHE A 260 16.74 1.77 -4.23
C PHE A 260 17.64 1.40 -3.04
N TYR A 261 17.15 0.55 -2.13
CA TYR A 261 17.90 0.04 -0.97
C TYR A 261 18.11 -1.47 -1.10
N GLN A 262 19.35 -1.93 -0.86
CA GLN A 262 19.69 -3.35 -0.73
C GLN A 262 20.19 -3.58 0.70
N VAL A 263 19.52 -4.46 1.44
CA VAL A 263 19.86 -4.79 2.83
C VAL A 263 20.87 -5.94 2.83
N THR A 264 22.07 -5.71 3.38
CA THR A 264 22.99 -6.80 3.75
C THR A 264 23.51 -6.60 5.17
N ASN A 265 23.28 -7.61 6.03
CA ASN A 265 23.92 -7.84 7.33
C ASN A 265 23.80 -6.73 8.39
N GLY A 266 22.57 -6.35 8.75
CA GLY A 266 22.25 -5.89 10.11
C GLY A 266 22.90 -4.60 10.63
N VAL A 267 23.57 -3.82 9.77
CA VAL A 267 24.10 -2.48 10.10
C VAL A 267 23.80 -1.54 8.94
N VAL A 268 23.04 -0.46 9.22
CA VAL A 268 22.73 0.60 8.26
C VAL A 268 23.96 1.49 8.10
N ASP A 269 24.80 1.26 7.08
CA ASP A 269 25.85 2.19 6.69
C ASP A 269 25.33 3.12 5.59
N ILE A 270 25.21 4.41 5.91
CA ILE A 270 24.68 5.44 5.00
C ILE A 270 25.84 5.95 4.14
N ARG A 271 25.95 5.47 2.90
CA ARG A 271 26.83 6.10 1.89
C ARG A 271 26.05 6.51 0.65
N MET A 272 26.02 7.82 0.42
CA MET A 272 25.48 8.48 -0.76
C MET A 272 26.24 8.05 -2.05
N PRO A 273 25.56 7.85 -3.19
CA PRO A 273 26.24 7.60 -4.46
C PRO A 273 26.83 8.89 -5.05
N ARG A 274 28.06 8.82 -5.56
CA ARG A 274 28.65 9.90 -6.38
C ARG A 274 28.03 9.87 -7.79
N PRO A 275 27.80 11.03 -8.43
CA PRO A 275 27.18 11.09 -9.75
C PRO A 275 28.17 10.67 -10.86
N LEU A 276 27.70 9.78 -11.74
CA LEU A 276 28.32 9.46 -13.03
C LEU A 276 28.02 10.57 -14.04
N TRP A 277 29.05 11.32 -14.45
CA TRP A 277 29.03 12.14 -15.66
C TRP A 277 29.84 11.48 -16.77
N HIS A 278 29.33 11.57 -18.00
CA HIS A 278 29.78 10.90 -19.22
C HIS A 278 31.20 11.28 -19.73
N ARG A 279 31.77 10.31 -20.48
CA ARG A 279 32.84 10.35 -21.51
C ARG A 279 33.38 11.74 -21.93
N MET A 280 34.71 11.88 -21.96
CA MET A 280 35.53 12.22 -23.14
C MET A 280 37.01 12.39 -22.75
N SER A 281 37.87 11.45 -23.14
CA SER A 281 39.07 11.69 -23.97
C SER A 281 39.83 10.39 -24.20
N GLN A 282 39.97 10.02 -25.47
CA GLN A 282 41.16 9.30 -25.94
C GLN A 282 42.32 10.30 -26.06
N GLU A 283 43.53 9.74 -26.22
CA GLU A 283 44.80 10.40 -26.60
C GLU A 283 45.53 11.18 -25.48
N ASN A 284 46.55 10.57 -24.86
CA ASN A 284 47.95 10.70 -25.29
C ASN A 284 48.91 10.09 -24.25
N ARG A 285 49.85 9.26 -24.75
CA ARG A 285 51.06 8.69 -24.13
C ARG A 285 50.92 7.45 -23.24
#